data_AF-A0A168LJK8-F1
#
_entry.id   AF-A0A168LJK8-F1
#
_cell.length_a   1.000
_cell.length_b   1.000
_cell.length_c   1.000
_cell.angle_alpha   90.00
_cell.angle_beta   90.00
_cell.angle_gamma   90.00
#
_symmetry.space_group_name_H-M   'P 1'
#
loop_
_entity.id
_entity.type
_entity.pdbx_description
1 polymer ?
#
loop_
_entity_poly.entity_id
_entity_poly.type
_entity_poly.pdbx_seq_one_letter_code
_entity_poly.pdbx_strand_id
1 'polypeptide(L)'
;MIFNDVIDDIEKLIGLELESIKKGANLTITGIDRATKRVELVTSLGKVKTRPFSELNKIWDELCTSPAAHVDSVLRGSGSSRNQPETIMANLPYIEWFFINGKKHLALIKGATHGYGSLLRMNEIKAVEVKDRMFAMDKNVCEIIVITEDIKSTANTYEQITGLSVKPLSPGVYEQYKDNVRYVFVSKSVLKESLSVGTYVVVRGDIINHSNRNIVIDEKKYVLLSDDGLNFLLITS
;
A
#
# COMPACT_ATOMS: atom_id res chain seq x y z
N MET A 1 -8.00 16.61 -5.12
CA MET A 1 -6.90 17.52 -4.76
C MET A 1 -5.67 17.04 -5.48
N ILE A 2 -5.09 17.89 -6.32
CA ILE A 2 -3.84 17.61 -7.02
C ILE A 2 -2.67 18.20 -6.22
N PHE A 3 -1.44 17.80 -6.54
CA PHE A 3 -0.28 18.23 -5.76
C PHE A 3 -0.06 19.76 -5.74
N ASN A 4 -0.44 20.49 -6.79
CA ASN A 4 -0.36 21.95 -6.76
C ASN A 4 -1.25 22.58 -5.67
N ASP A 5 -2.44 22.02 -5.43
CA ASP A 5 -3.32 22.47 -4.34
C ASP A 5 -2.62 22.28 -2.98
N VAL A 6 -1.81 21.22 -2.84
CA VAL A 6 -1.02 20.96 -1.62
C VAL A 6 0.07 22.00 -1.46
N ILE A 7 0.72 22.43 -2.54
CA ILE A 7 1.70 23.52 -2.49
C ILE A 7 1.03 24.84 -2.08
N ASP A 8 -0.15 25.14 -2.62
CA ASP A 8 -0.94 26.32 -2.24
C ASP A 8 -1.31 26.29 -0.75
N ASP A 9 -1.59 25.10 -0.20
CA ASP A 9 -1.83 24.90 1.23
C ASP A 9 -0.56 25.00 2.09
N ILE A 10 0.59 24.52 1.60
CA ILE A 10 1.88 24.69 2.27
C ILE A 10 2.27 26.18 2.30
N GLU A 11 1.86 26.96 1.31
CA GLU A 11 2.08 28.42 1.29
C GLU A 11 1.38 29.12 2.46
N LYS A 12 0.25 28.58 2.94
CA LYS A 12 -0.47 29.07 4.14
C LYS A 12 0.26 28.77 5.44
N LEU A 13 1.29 27.91 5.40
CA LEU A 13 2.15 27.59 6.55
C LEU A 13 3.34 28.56 6.69
N ILE A 14 3.55 29.47 5.73
CA ILE A 14 4.65 30.44 5.79
C ILE A 14 4.52 31.30 7.05
N GLY A 15 5.62 31.41 7.80
CA GLY A 15 5.69 32.19 9.04
C GLY A 15 5.15 31.47 10.28
N LEU A 16 4.50 30.30 10.14
CA LEU A 16 4.07 29.48 11.28
C LEU A 16 5.23 28.60 11.76
N GLU A 17 5.35 28.41 13.08
CA GLU A 17 6.21 27.37 13.64
C GLU A 17 5.48 26.02 13.53
N LEU A 18 6.06 25.10 12.75
CA LEU A 18 5.49 23.78 12.51
C LEU A 18 5.98 22.79 13.56
N GLU A 19 5.02 22.14 14.22
CA GLU A 19 5.30 21.14 15.23
C GLU A 19 5.82 19.84 14.59
N SER A 20 6.99 19.38 15.04
CA SER A 20 7.57 18.14 14.57
C SER A 20 7.11 16.95 15.42
N ILE A 21 6.74 15.84 14.78
CA ILE A 21 6.46 14.56 15.47
C ILE A 21 7.68 14.14 16.31
N LYS A 22 8.90 14.38 15.82
CA LYS A 22 10.11 14.26 16.62
C LYS A 22 10.28 15.52 17.48
N LYS A 23 10.24 15.35 18.81
CA LYS A 23 10.46 16.44 19.78
C LYS A 23 11.76 17.21 19.49
N GLY A 24 11.68 18.54 19.56
CA GLY A 24 12.83 19.46 19.41
C GLY A 24 13.27 19.72 17.96
N ALA A 25 12.56 19.18 16.97
CA ALA A 25 12.90 19.32 15.55
C ALA A 25 11.87 20.16 14.75
N ASN A 26 11.21 21.10 15.43
CA ASN A 26 10.32 22.08 14.80
C ASN A 26 11.05 22.88 13.71
N LEU A 27 10.27 23.43 12.78
CA LEU A 27 10.78 24.27 11.70
C LEU A 27 9.76 25.33 11.33
N THR A 28 10.21 26.41 10.71
CA THR A 28 9.37 27.46 10.15
C THR A 28 9.60 27.52 8.65
N ILE A 29 8.53 27.56 7.86
CA ILE A 29 8.63 27.80 6.42
C ILE A 29 8.77 29.31 6.22
N THR A 30 9.80 29.71 5.48
CA THR A 30 10.10 31.12 5.19
C THR A 30 9.64 31.56 3.82
N GLY A 31 9.41 30.61 2.90
CA GLY A 31 8.98 30.91 1.55
C GLY A 31 8.80 29.66 0.69
N ILE A 32 8.22 29.87 -0.49
CA ILE A 32 8.11 28.87 -1.55
C ILE A 32 8.69 29.46 -2.83
N ASP A 33 9.71 28.82 -3.37
CA ASP A 33 10.26 29.11 -4.69
C ASP A 33 9.61 28.17 -5.71
N ARG A 34 8.60 28.66 -6.42
CA ARG A 34 7.92 27.90 -7.48
C ARG A 34 8.76 27.75 -8.75
N ALA A 35 9.71 28.65 -9.01
CA ALA A 35 10.56 28.58 -10.18
C ALA A 35 11.54 27.41 -10.07
N THR A 36 12.18 27.26 -8.90
CA THR A 36 13.08 26.12 -8.64
C THR A 36 12.39 24.92 -7.98
N LYS A 37 11.09 25.03 -7.70
CA LYS A 37 10.24 24.00 -7.07
C LYS A 37 10.78 23.55 -5.71
N ARG A 38 10.99 24.53 -4.81
CA ARG A 38 11.53 24.29 -3.47
C ARG A 38 10.73 25.03 -2.39
N VAL A 39 10.65 24.41 -1.21
CA VAL A 39 10.19 25.04 0.02
C VAL A 39 11.42 25.50 0.80
N GLU A 40 11.43 26.76 1.22
CA GLU A 40 12.47 27.36 2.06
C GLU A 40 12.06 27.29 3.51
N LEU A 41 13.00 26.89 4.38
CA LEU A 41 12.70 26.71 5.80
C LEU A 41 13.89 27.03 6.68
N VAL A 42 13.58 27.36 7.93
CA VAL A 42 14.55 27.52 9.01
C VAL A 42 14.25 26.48 10.08
N THR A 43 15.26 25.70 10.46
CA THR A 43 15.13 24.73 11.57
C THR A 43 15.09 25.46 12.91
N SER A 44 14.61 24.81 13.97
CA SER A 44 14.70 25.30 15.36
C SER A 44 16.10 25.78 15.80
N LEU A 45 17.17 25.27 15.18
CA LEU A 45 18.57 25.71 15.40
C LEU A 45 19.00 26.94 14.57
N GLY A 46 18.07 27.63 13.91
CA GLY A 46 18.34 28.79 13.05
C GLY A 46 18.98 28.47 11.70
N LYS A 47 19.16 27.19 11.34
CA LYS A 47 19.76 26.80 10.06
C LYS A 47 18.76 26.93 8.92
N VAL A 48 19.12 27.73 7.92
CA VAL A 48 18.40 27.83 6.64
C VAL A 48 18.61 26.55 5.82
N LYS A 49 17.53 25.98 5.30
CA LYS A 49 17.50 24.79 4.47
C LYS A 49 16.42 24.94 3.40
N THR A 50 16.48 24.07 2.39
CA THR A 50 15.43 23.98 1.37
C THR A 50 15.05 22.54 1.10
N ARG A 51 13.79 22.31 0.73
CA ARG A 51 13.25 20.99 0.38
C ARG A 51 12.66 21.01 -1.03
N PRO A 52 13.03 20.08 -1.91
CA PRO A 52 12.46 20.02 -3.25
C PRO A 52 11.01 19.53 -3.19
N PHE A 53 10.16 20.07 -4.06
CA PHE A 53 8.77 19.61 -4.22
C PHE A 53 8.68 18.12 -4.53
N SER A 54 9.68 17.55 -5.21
CA SER A 54 9.71 16.12 -5.51
C SER A 54 9.71 15.22 -4.26
N GLU A 55 10.25 15.68 -3.13
CA GLU A 55 10.16 14.91 -1.86
C GLU A 55 8.72 14.92 -1.34
N LEU A 56 8.09 16.10 -1.35
CA LEU A 56 6.70 16.28 -0.89
C LEU A 56 5.70 15.56 -1.81
N ASN A 57 5.91 15.61 -3.13
CA ASN A 57 5.06 14.92 -4.10
C ASN A 57 5.09 13.41 -3.90
N LYS A 58 6.26 12.81 -3.63
CA LYS A 58 6.34 11.37 -3.34
C LYS A 58 5.55 10.98 -2.09
N ILE A 59 5.57 11.82 -1.06
CA ILE A 59 4.79 11.59 0.16
C ILE A 59 3.30 11.73 -0.14
N TRP A 60 2.92 12.76 -0.90
CA TRP A 60 1.54 12.99 -1.32
C TRP A 60 0.98 11.86 -2.18
N ASP A 61 1.74 11.40 -3.17
CA ASP A 61 1.38 10.28 -4.04
C ASP A 61 1.13 9.02 -3.22
N GLU A 62 2.03 8.69 -2.28
CA GLU A 62 1.85 7.56 -1.36
C GLU A 62 0.59 7.71 -0.52
N LEU A 63 0.32 8.90 0.02
CA LEU A 63 -0.89 9.17 0.81
C LEU A 63 -2.19 9.08 0.00
N CYS A 64 -2.12 9.29 -1.32
CA CYS A 64 -3.25 9.13 -2.22
C CYS A 64 -3.50 7.65 -2.58
N THR A 65 -2.45 6.84 -2.64
CA THR A 65 -2.54 5.43 -3.07
C THR A 65 -2.56 4.42 -1.93
N SER A 66 -2.15 4.82 -0.72
CA SER A 66 -2.03 3.97 0.46
C SER A 66 -2.74 4.60 1.66
N PRO A 67 -3.30 3.82 2.60
CA PRO A 67 -4.00 4.36 3.76
C PRO A 67 -3.05 5.09 4.71
N ALA A 68 -1.75 4.78 4.67
CA ALA A 68 -0.73 5.50 5.43
C ALA A 68 0.64 5.47 4.77
N ALA A 69 1.43 6.53 4.96
CA ALA A 69 2.77 6.68 4.41
C ALA A 69 3.82 6.69 5.52
N HIS A 70 4.80 5.80 5.43
CA HIS A 70 6.04 5.88 6.22
C HIS A 70 7.08 6.69 5.43
N VAL A 71 7.25 7.97 5.78
CA VAL A 71 8.10 8.92 5.02
C VAL A 71 9.52 8.40 4.78
N ASP A 72 10.10 7.70 5.75
CA ASP A 72 11.43 7.11 5.63
C ASP A 72 11.53 6.04 4.52
N SER A 73 10.51 5.20 4.37
CA SER A 73 10.43 4.22 3.28
C SER A 73 10.19 4.91 1.94
N VAL A 74 9.27 5.88 1.90
CA VAL A 74 8.91 6.63 0.67
C VAL A 74 10.12 7.33 0.08
N LEU A 75 10.95 7.95 0.92
CA LEU A 75 12.14 8.69 0.48
C LEU A 75 13.40 7.80 0.32
N ARG A 76 13.27 6.47 0.46
CA ARG A 76 14.32 5.47 0.21
C ARG A 76 15.70 5.85 0.75
N GLY A 77 15.77 6.23 2.01
CA GLY A 77 17.06 6.36 2.67
C GLY A 77 17.83 7.67 2.42
N SER A 78 17.31 8.67 1.70
CA SER A 78 18.04 9.91 1.42
C SER A 78 18.20 10.82 2.67
N GLY A 79 19.27 10.59 3.46
CA GLY A 79 19.84 11.55 4.41
C GLY A 79 19.08 11.82 5.73
N SER A 80 19.76 12.50 6.66
CA SER A 80 19.34 12.79 8.04
C SER A 80 18.23 13.85 8.21
N SER A 81 17.65 14.34 7.11
CA SER A 81 16.72 15.46 7.11
C SER A 81 15.27 15.12 6.74
N ARG A 82 14.90 13.84 6.71
CA ARG A 82 13.54 13.33 6.39
C ARG A 82 12.45 13.85 7.32
N ASN A 83 12.85 14.24 8.53
CA ASN A 83 11.95 14.89 9.48
C ASN A 83 11.34 16.17 8.90
N GLN A 84 12.06 16.90 8.04
CA GLN A 84 11.58 18.18 7.51
C GLN A 84 10.40 18.01 6.55
N PRO A 85 10.47 17.19 5.48
CA PRO A 85 9.30 16.95 4.64
C PRO A 85 8.17 16.24 5.42
N GLU A 86 8.48 15.37 6.38
CA GLU A 86 7.46 14.79 7.28
C GLU A 86 6.73 15.87 8.08
N THR A 87 7.46 16.78 8.74
CA THR A 87 6.89 17.89 9.52
C THR A 87 6.04 18.80 8.65
N ILE A 88 6.50 19.17 7.45
CA ILE A 88 5.72 20.01 6.53
C ILE A 88 4.37 19.36 6.21
N MET A 89 4.37 18.07 5.82
CA MET A 89 3.15 17.36 5.46
C MET A 89 2.24 17.13 6.68
N ALA A 90 2.80 16.81 7.84
CA ALA A 90 2.03 16.51 9.05
C ALA A 90 1.33 17.73 9.68
N ASN A 91 1.68 18.95 9.26
CA ASN A 91 1.07 20.19 9.75
C ASN A 91 -0.02 20.73 8.81
N LEU A 92 -0.40 19.95 7.79
CA LEU A 92 -1.54 20.23 6.92
C LEU A 92 -2.83 19.73 7.60
N PRO A 93 -3.94 20.50 7.56
CA PRO A 93 -5.19 20.19 8.27
C PRO A 93 -5.79 18.81 8.06
N TYR A 94 -5.51 18.16 6.93
CA TYR A 94 -6.08 16.86 6.53
C TYR A 94 -5.10 15.70 6.70
N ILE A 95 -3.97 15.92 7.39
CA ILE A 95 -2.96 14.89 7.65
C ILE A 95 -2.85 14.65 9.16
N GLU A 96 -3.19 13.45 9.60
CA GLU A 96 -2.94 13.00 10.98
C GLU A 96 -1.75 12.03 11.01
N TRP A 97 -1.12 11.87 12.18
CA TRP A 97 -0.01 10.94 12.36
C TRP A 97 -0.26 9.89 13.45
N PHE A 98 0.37 8.72 13.32
CA PHE A 98 0.26 7.62 14.28
C PHE A 98 1.42 6.64 14.17
N PHE A 99 1.39 5.58 14.99
CA PHE A 99 2.39 4.52 14.98
C PHE A 99 1.84 3.20 14.44
N ILE A 100 2.62 2.59 13.54
CA ILE A 100 2.48 1.20 13.12
C ILE A 100 3.83 0.51 13.38
N ASN A 101 3.82 -0.58 14.14
CA ASN A 101 5.02 -1.36 14.47
C ASN A 101 6.19 -0.49 14.98
N GLY A 102 5.89 0.47 15.85
CA GLY A 102 6.88 1.41 16.43
C GLY A 102 7.39 2.49 15.49
N LYS A 103 6.90 2.57 14.25
CA LYS A 103 7.31 3.56 13.23
C LYS A 103 6.22 4.59 12.99
N LYS A 104 6.62 5.86 12.83
CA LYS A 104 5.71 6.97 12.53
C LYS A 104 5.15 6.84 11.11
N HIS A 105 3.84 7.02 10.97
CA HIS A 105 3.16 7.06 9.69
C HIS A 105 2.27 8.30 9.63
N LEU A 106 2.13 8.85 8.45
CA LEU A 106 1.15 9.89 8.12
C LEU A 106 -0.05 9.24 7.46
N ALA A 107 -1.25 9.76 7.69
CA ALA A 107 -2.47 9.31 7.01
C ALA A 107 -3.30 10.50 6.54
N LEU A 108 -3.84 10.37 5.33
CA LEU A 108 -4.77 11.32 4.75
C LEU A 108 -6.18 11.07 5.31
N ILE A 109 -6.79 12.11 5.87
CA ILE A 109 -8.13 12.06 6.48
C ILE A 109 -9.12 12.88 5.66
N LYS A 110 -10.40 12.50 5.71
CA LYS A 110 -11.47 13.25 5.06
C LYS A 110 -11.67 14.60 5.76
N GLY A 111 -11.29 15.67 5.08
CA GLY A 111 -11.49 17.05 5.53
C GLY A 111 -10.44 17.53 6.51
N ALA A 112 -10.56 18.80 6.91
CA ALA A 112 -9.68 19.43 7.89
C ALA A 112 -10.05 18.98 9.33
N THR A 113 -9.10 18.39 10.05
CA THR A 113 -9.26 17.92 11.43
C THR A 113 -8.52 18.78 12.45
N HIS A 114 -7.60 19.63 12.00
CA HIS A 114 -6.90 20.64 12.82
C HIS A 114 -6.51 21.87 11.99
N GLY A 115 -5.93 22.89 12.63
CA GLY A 115 -5.48 24.11 11.96
C GLY A 115 -4.21 23.92 11.13
N TYR A 116 -3.94 24.88 10.25
CA TYR A 116 -2.64 25.00 9.59
C TYR A 116 -1.55 25.26 10.63
N GLY A 117 -0.43 24.52 10.53
CA GLY A 117 0.73 24.70 11.41
C GLY A 117 0.63 23.98 12.75
N SER A 118 -0.44 23.23 12.99
CA SER A 118 -0.58 22.38 14.17
C SER A 118 -0.45 20.90 13.79
N LEU A 119 -0.03 20.07 14.74
CA LEU A 119 0.11 18.63 14.55
C LEU A 119 -0.99 17.88 15.31
N LEU A 120 -1.66 16.92 14.66
CA LEU A 120 -2.65 16.06 15.33
C LEU A 120 -2.24 14.59 15.30
N ARG A 121 -2.11 14.00 16.50
CA ARG A 121 -1.96 12.55 16.65
C ARG A 121 -3.33 11.89 16.51
N MET A 122 -3.43 10.93 15.60
CA MET A 122 -4.64 10.14 15.41
C MET A 122 -4.98 9.34 16.67
N ASN A 123 -6.28 9.27 16.98
CA ASN A 123 -6.77 8.44 18.07
C ASN A 123 -6.65 6.93 17.74
N GLU A 124 -6.72 6.09 18.78
CA GLU A 124 -6.46 4.66 18.63
C GLU A 124 -7.49 3.95 17.74
N ILE A 125 -8.75 4.35 17.79
CA ILE A 125 -9.84 3.74 17.00
C ILE A 125 -9.61 3.99 15.50
N LYS A 126 -9.42 5.24 15.09
CA LYS A 126 -9.07 5.60 13.71
C LYS A 126 -7.77 4.92 13.27
N ALA A 127 -6.79 4.82 14.17
CA ALA A 127 -5.52 4.18 13.86
C ALA A 127 -5.69 2.67 13.59
N VAL A 128 -6.60 1.98 14.29
CA VAL A 128 -6.97 0.60 14.00
C VAL A 128 -7.63 0.51 12.62
N GLU A 129 -8.59 1.36 12.30
CA GLU A 129 -9.25 1.37 10.98
C GLU A 129 -8.26 1.59 9.81
N VAL A 130 -7.29 2.49 9.99
CA VAL A 130 -6.23 2.72 8.98
C VAL A 130 -5.34 1.48 8.85
N LYS A 131 -4.95 0.84 9.97
CA LYS A 131 -4.17 -0.40 9.94
C LYS A 131 -4.92 -1.52 9.24
N ASP A 132 -6.20 -1.71 9.55
CA ASP A 132 -7.04 -2.73 8.91
C ASP A 132 -7.14 -2.51 7.41
N ARG A 133 -7.28 -1.26 6.96
CA ARG A 133 -7.23 -0.92 5.52
C ARG A 133 -5.87 -1.19 4.90
N MET A 134 -4.76 -0.94 5.60
CA MET A 134 -3.43 -1.30 5.11
C MET A 134 -3.28 -2.82 4.96
N PHE A 135 -3.68 -3.58 5.97
CA PHE A 135 -3.71 -5.04 5.92
C PHE A 135 -4.66 -5.58 4.84
N ALA A 136 -5.75 -4.87 4.53
CA ALA A 136 -6.67 -5.22 3.45
C ALA A 136 -6.13 -4.84 2.06
N MET A 137 -5.33 -3.79 1.92
CA MET A 137 -4.63 -3.49 0.67
C MET A 137 -3.54 -4.51 0.37
N ASP A 138 -2.85 -5.01 1.39
CA ASP A 138 -2.01 -6.22 1.28
C ASP A 138 -2.83 -7.48 0.88
N LYS A 139 -4.18 -7.40 0.89
CA LYS A 139 -5.09 -8.44 0.38
C LYS A 139 -5.69 -8.12 -1.01
N ASN A 140 -5.40 -6.97 -1.64
CA ASN A 140 -5.65 -6.72 -3.08
C ASN A 140 -4.58 -7.39 -3.93
N VAL A 141 -4.31 -8.65 -3.60
CA VAL A 141 -3.34 -9.48 -4.28
C VAL A 141 -4.10 -10.19 -5.38
N CYS A 142 -3.65 -10.04 -6.63
CA CYS A 142 -4.16 -10.86 -7.72
C CYS A 142 -3.90 -12.33 -7.35
N GLU A 143 -4.94 -13.16 -7.26
CA GLU A 143 -4.74 -14.58 -6.95
C GLU A 143 -4.72 -15.37 -8.26
N ILE A 144 -3.68 -16.18 -8.43
CA ILE A 144 -3.50 -17.08 -9.56
C ILE A 144 -3.44 -18.50 -9.01
N ILE A 145 -4.32 -19.35 -9.52
CA ILE A 145 -4.35 -20.77 -9.17
C ILE A 145 -3.72 -21.58 -10.29
N VAL A 146 -2.67 -22.34 -9.97
CA VAL A 146 -1.94 -23.20 -10.91
C VAL A 146 -2.27 -24.64 -10.61
N ILE A 147 -3.04 -25.28 -11.49
CA ILE A 147 -3.37 -26.71 -11.39
C ILE A 147 -2.32 -27.51 -12.14
N THR A 148 -1.70 -28.49 -11.48
CA THR A 148 -0.61 -29.30 -12.04
C THR A 148 -0.74 -30.78 -11.67
N GLU A 149 -0.25 -31.67 -12.54
CA GLU A 149 -0.14 -33.11 -12.25
C GLU A 149 1.08 -33.43 -11.37
N ASP A 150 2.15 -32.62 -11.47
CA ASP A 150 3.40 -32.79 -10.73
C ASP A 150 3.78 -31.49 -10.03
N ILE A 151 3.34 -31.38 -8.78
CA ILE A 151 3.60 -30.20 -7.96
C ILE A 151 5.08 -30.01 -7.66
N LYS A 152 5.87 -31.08 -7.61
CA LYS A 152 7.31 -31.00 -7.35
C LYS A 152 8.03 -30.36 -8.53
N SER A 153 7.73 -30.83 -9.75
CA SER A 153 8.30 -30.26 -10.98
C SER A 153 7.88 -28.81 -11.19
N THR A 154 6.59 -28.51 -11.00
CA THR A 154 6.07 -27.13 -11.12
C THR A 154 6.66 -26.19 -10.08
N ALA A 155 6.73 -26.61 -8.81
CA ALA A 155 7.37 -25.84 -7.75
C ALA A 155 8.83 -25.57 -8.11
N ASN A 156 9.63 -26.60 -8.38
CA ASN A 156 11.05 -26.45 -8.74
C ASN A 156 11.27 -25.45 -9.89
N THR A 157 10.41 -25.50 -10.92
CA THR A 157 10.47 -24.57 -12.05
C THR A 157 10.21 -23.14 -11.60
N TYR A 158 9.16 -22.91 -10.80
CA TYR A 158 8.86 -21.60 -10.23
C TYR A 158 9.99 -21.08 -9.36
N GLU A 159 10.56 -21.93 -8.49
CA GLU A 159 11.66 -21.56 -7.60
C GLU A 159 12.92 -21.17 -8.38
N GLN A 160 13.25 -21.89 -9.44
CA GLN A 160 14.40 -21.58 -10.30
C GLN A 160 14.26 -20.23 -11.03
N ILE A 161 13.04 -19.90 -11.49
CA ILE A 161 12.78 -18.65 -12.22
C ILE A 161 12.73 -17.45 -11.25
N THR A 162 12.15 -17.64 -10.07
CA THR A 162 11.87 -16.54 -9.13
C THR A 162 12.89 -16.38 -8.02
N GLY A 163 13.68 -17.42 -7.74
CA GLY A 163 14.56 -17.51 -6.57
C GLY A 163 13.81 -17.67 -5.23
N LEU A 164 12.50 -17.94 -5.27
CA LEU A 164 11.64 -18.00 -4.08
C LEU A 164 11.03 -19.40 -3.92
N SER A 165 11.25 -20.02 -2.77
CA SER A 165 10.66 -21.33 -2.48
C SER A 165 9.17 -21.27 -2.19
N VAL A 166 8.39 -22.23 -2.70
CA VAL A 166 6.95 -22.32 -2.40
C VAL A 166 6.73 -22.85 -0.99
N LYS A 167 5.64 -22.44 -0.33
CA LYS A 167 5.31 -22.86 1.04
C LYS A 167 4.11 -23.80 1.03
N PRO A 168 4.13 -24.91 1.77
CA PRO A 168 2.96 -25.77 1.87
C PRO A 168 1.83 -25.04 2.61
N LEU A 169 0.61 -25.15 2.09
CA LEU A 169 -0.61 -24.60 2.70
C LEU A 169 -1.46 -25.74 3.31
N SER A 170 -1.72 -26.78 2.52
CA SER A 170 -2.40 -28.01 2.93
C SER A 170 -1.92 -29.18 2.06
N PRO A 171 -2.29 -30.45 2.34
CA PRO A 171 -1.81 -31.59 1.54
C PRO A 171 -2.10 -31.41 0.05
N GLY A 172 -1.03 -31.34 -0.76
CA GLY A 172 -1.13 -31.14 -2.21
C GLY A 172 -1.43 -29.70 -2.64
N VAL A 173 -1.40 -28.72 -1.74
CA VAL A 173 -1.60 -27.29 -2.02
C VAL A 173 -0.45 -26.46 -1.43
N TYR A 174 0.12 -25.58 -2.24
CA TYR A 174 1.25 -24.73 -1.88
C TYR A 174 0.96 -23.30 -2.30
N GLU A 175 1.58 -22.32 -1.64
CA GLU A 175 1.45 -20.92 -1.98
C GLU A 175 2.77 -20.17 -2.04
N GLN A 176 2.78 -19.07 -2.80
CA GLN A 176 3.82 -18.05 -2.76
C GLN A 176 3.27 -16.69 -3.17
N TYR A 177 3.88 -15.62 -2.65
CA TYR A 177 3.60 -14.23 -2.98
C TYR A 177 4.77 -13.62 -3.74
N LYS A 178 4.49 -12.98 -4.87
CA LYS A 178 5.46 -12.21 -5.64
C LYS A 178 4.74 -11.14 -6.45
N ASP A 179 5.29 -9.92 -6.51
CA ASP A 179 4.78 -8.82 -7.35
C ASP A 179 3.29 -8.48 -7.11
N ASN A 180 2.82 -8.53 -5.86
CA ASN A 180 1.40 -8.38 -5.48
C ASN A 180 0.47 -9.43 -6.12
N VAL A 181 1.01 -10.61 -6.44
CA VAL A 181 0.28 -11.79 -6.89
C VAL A 181 0.49 -12.93 -5.91
N ARG A 182 -0.60 -13.61 -5.53
CA ARG A 182 -0.62 -14.83 -4.73
C ARG A 182 -0.77 -15.98 -5.71
N TYR A 183 0.28 -16.77 -5.83
CA TYR A 183 0.27 -18.02 -6.57
C TYR A 183 -0.14 -19.14 -5.63
N VAL A 184 -1.16 -19.90 -5.99
CA VAL A 184 -1.60 -21.11 -5.28
C VAL A 184 -1.41 -22.29 -6.23
N PHE A 185 -0.47 -23.18 -5.92
CA PHE A 185 -0.18 -24.39 -6.68
C PHE A 185 -0.99 -25.53 -6.10
N VAL A 186 -1.74 -26.22 -6.95
CA VAL A 186 -2.66 -27.27 -6.54
C VAL A 186 -2.38 -28.52 -7.36
N SER A 187 -2.12 -29.62 -6.65
CA SER A 187 -2.01 -30.93 -7.28
C SER A 187 -3.38 -31.37 -7.77
N LYS A 188 -3.50 -31.74 -9.05
CA LYS A 188 -4.76 -32.20 -9.62
C LYS A 188 -5.33 -33.41 -8.87
N SER A 189 -4.47 -34.25 -8.30
CA SER A 189 -4.86 -35.42 -7.50
C SER A 189 -5.65 -35.09 -6.24
N VAL A 190 -5.60 -33.84 -5.73
CA VAL A 190 -6.37 -33.42 -4.55
C VAL A 190 -7.69 -32.74 -4.89
N LEU A 191 -7.94 -32.45 -6.17
CA LEU A 191 -9.21 -31.92 -6.63
C LEU A 191 -10.21 -33.06 -6.81
N LYS A 192 -11.44 -32.86 -6.32
CA LYS A 192 -12.53 -33.82 -6.50
C LYS A 192 -13.24 -33.62 -7.83
N GLU A 193 -13.13 -32.43 -8.39
CA GLU A 193 -13.82 -31.97 -9.58
C GLU A 193 -12.94 -32.04 -10.83
N SER A 194 -13.57 -32.16 -12.01
CA SER A 194 -12.89 -32.21 -13.30
C SER A 194 -12.43 -30.82 -13.76
N LEU A 195 -11.36 -30.31 -13.15
CA LEU A 195 -10.64 -29.12 -13.59
C LEU A 195 -9.40 -29.51 -14.40
N SER A 196 -9.20 -28.88 -15.55
CA SER A 196 -8.00 -29.11 -16.38
C SER A 196 -6.75 -28.54 -15.73
N VAL A 197 -5.60 -29.15 -16.04
CA VAL A 197 -4.27 -28.58 -15.74
C VAL A 197 -4.17 -27.22 -16.44
N GLY A 198 -3.62 -26.22 -15.74
CA GLY A 198 -3.51 -24.88 -16.29
C GLY A 198 -3.40 -23.80 -15.22
N THR A 199 -3.37 -22.55 -15.69
CA THR A 199 -3.31 -21.35 -14.85
C THR A 199 -4.64 -20.62 -14.92
N TYR A 200 -5.24 -20.36 -13.77
CA TYR A 200 -6.54 -19.73 -13.62
C TYR A 200 -6.38 -18.42 -12.85
N VAL A 201 -6.95 -17.35 -13.37
CA VAL A 201 -7.01 -16.07 -12.65
C VAL A 201 -8.24 -16.07 -11.76
N VAL A 202 -8.07 -15.68 -10.50
CA VAL A 202 -9.17 -15.56 -9.56
C VAL A 202 -9.75 -14.15 -9.64
N VAL A 203 -11.05 -14.07 -9.85
CA VAL A 203 -11.78 -12.80 -10.00
C VAL A 203 -12.93 -12.77 -9.00
N ARG A 204 -13.19 -11.61 -8.40
CA ARG A 204 -14.40 -11.38 -7.58
C ARG A 204 -15.49 -10.81 -8.46
N GLY A 205 -16.70 -11.34 -8.37
CA GLY A 205 -17.82 -10.81 -9.14
C GLY A 205 -19.11 -11.61 -8.95
N ASP A 206 -20.17 -11.07 -9.53
CA ASP A 206 -21.49 -11.70 -9.53
C ASP A 206 -21.58 -12.79 -10.60
N ILE A 207 -22.32 -13.85 -10.29
CA ILE A 207 -22.54 -14.96 -11.22
C ILE A 207 -23.58 -14.52 -12.25
N ILE A 208 -23.18 -14.45 -13.53
CA ILE A 208 -24.03 -13.92 -14.61
C ILE A 208 -24.87 -15.03 -15.28
N ASN A 209 -24.53 -16.32 -15.15
CA ASN A 209 -25.28 -17.42 -15.81
C ASN A 209 -25.24 -18.76 -15.06
N HIS A 210 -26.24 -19.62 -15.30
CA HIS A 210 -26.59 -20.81 -14.49
C HIS A 210 -25.76 -22.09 -14.72
N SER A 211 -24.70 -22.10 -15.52
CA SER A 211 -23.87 -23.31 -15.71
C SER A 211 -22.69 -23.32 -14.74
N ASN A 212 -22.96 -23.40 -13.44
CA ASN A 212 -21.93 -23.25 -12.41
C ASN A 212 -21.32 -24.60 -12.05
N ARG A 213 -20.16 -24.92 -12.62
CA ARG A 213 -19.28 -25.94 -12.05
C ARG A 213 -18.57 -25.31 -10.84
N ASN A 214 -19.04 -25.69 -9.66
CA ASN A 214 -18.37 -25.33 -8.41
C ASN A 214 -17.09 -26.15 -8.27
N ILE A 215 -15.99 -25.49 -7.96
CA ILE A 215 -14.70 -26.11 -7.66
C ILE A 215 -14.37 -25.78 -6.20
N VAL A 216 -13.92 -26.78 -5.43
CA VAL A 216 -13.46 -26.56 -4.06
C VAL A 216 -11.95 -26.71 -4.01
N ILE A 217 -11.25 -25.67 -3.57
CA ILE A 217 -9.80 -25.67 -3.38
C ILE A 217 -9.52 -25.14 -1.99
N ASP A 218 -8.85 -25.93 -1.15
CA ASP A 218 -8.49 -25.53 0.22
C ASP A 218 -9.69 -24.95 1.01
N GLU A 219 -10.80 -25.70 1.03
CA GLU A 219 -12.09 -25.33 1.65
C GLU A 219 -12.81 -24.10 1.08
N LYS A 220 -12.20 -23.40 0.12
CA LYS A 220 -12.82 -22.28 -0.59
C LYS A 220 -13.57 -22.76 -1.83
N LYS A 221 -14.75 -22.19 -2.03
CA LYS A 221 -15.59 -22.46 -3.21
C LYS A 221 -15.34 -21.42 -4.29
N TYR A 222 -15.18 -21.92 -5.51
CA TYR A 222 -15.01 -21.13 -6.72
C TYR A 222 -16.04 -21.56 -7.76
N VAL A 223 -16.39 -20.67 -8.68
CA VAL A 223 -17.16 -21.01 -9.88
C VAL A 223 -16.24 -20.93 -11.09
N LEU A 224 -16.13 -22.03 -11.83
CA LEU A 224 -15.36 -22.04 -13.08
C LEU A 224 -16.13 -21.31 -14.18
N LEU A 225 -15.51 -20.29 -14.76
CA LEU A 225 -15.94 -19.65 -15.99
C LEU A 225 -14.86 -19.90 -17.06
N SER A 226 -15.22 -20.70 -18.06
CA SER A 226 -14.37 -20.97 -19.22
C SER A 226 -15.12 -20.62 -20.50
N ASP A 227 -14.63 -19.63 -21.24
CA ASP A 227 -15.22 -19.18 -22.52
C ASP A 227 -14.14 -18.56 -23.43
N ASP A 228 -14.04 -19.01 -24.68
CA ASP A 228 -13.11 -18.52 -25.72
C ASP A 228 -11.69 -18.13 -25.24
N GLY A 229 -11.07 -19.00 -24.43
CA GLY A 229 -9.71 -18.78 -23.89
C GLY A 229 -9.65 -18.07 -22.53
N LEU A 230 -10.76 -17.54 -22.03
CA LEU A 230 -10.91 -17.11 -20.64
C LEU A 230 -10.99 -18.33 -19.74
N ASN A 231 -10.19 -18.34 -18.67
CA ASN A 231 -10.23 -19.36 -17.63
C ASN A 231 -10.18 -18.67 -16.27
N PHE A 232 -11.36 -18.37 -15.73
CA PHE A 232 -11.49 -17.69 -14.44
C PHE A 232 -12.08 -18.60 -13.38
N LEU A 233 -11.60 -18.39 -12.15
CA LEU A 233 -12.23 -18.90 -10.94
C LEU A 233 -12.87 -17.73 -10.22
N LEU A 234 -14.20 -17.71 -10.21
CA LEU A 234 -14.97 -16.64 -9.59
C LEU A 234 -15.16 -16.92 -8.10
N ILE A 235 -14.88 -15.91 -7.28
CA ILE A 235 -15.31 -15.86 -5.89
C ILE A 235 -16.53 -14.94 -5.83
N THR A 236 -17.66 -15.47 -5.38
CA THR A 236 -18.85 -14.68 -5.11
C THR A 236 -18.62 -13.75 -3.93
N SER A 237 -18.86 -12.47 -4.13
CA SER A 237 -18.86 -11.43 -3.09
C SER A 237 -19.96 -11.63 -2.05
#